data_AF-A0A929SH51-F1
#
_entry.id   AF-A0A929SH51-F1
#
_cell.length_a   1.000
_cell.length_b   1.000
_cell.length_c   1.000
_cell.angle_alpha   90.00
_cell.angle_beta   90.00
_cell.angle_gamma   90.00
#
_symmetry.space_group_name_H-M   'P 1'
#
loop_
_entity.id
_entity.type
_entity.pdbx_description
1 polymer ?
#
loop_
_entity_poly.entity_id
_entity_poly.type
_entity_poly.pdbx_seq_one_letter_code
_entity_poly.pdbx_strand_id
1 'polypeptide(L)' 'YLEGILHSVSLYLGKELLVKIRVGDFLIKTLAANSQNFNVGENIYFKFDEEAFLGLE' A
#
# COMPACT_ATOMS: atom_id res chain seq x y z
N TYR A 1 0.08 -13.21 -3.16
CA TYR A 1 -0.19 -11.79 -3.45
C TYR A 1 -1.68 -11.55 -3.24
N LEU A 2 -2.03 -10.40 -2.68
CA LEU A 2 -3.39 -9.89 -2.53
C LEU A 2 -3.61 -8.80 -3.58
N GLU A 3 -4.86 -8.57 -3.95
CA GLU A 3 -5.28 -7.54 -4.90
C GLU A 3 -6.07 -6.44 -4.17
N GLY A 4 -5.89 -5.21 -4.61
CA GLY A 4 -6.69 -4.07 -4.18
C GLY A 4 -6.72 -2.97 -5.24
N ILE A 5 -7.44 -1.90 -4.94
CA ILE A 5 -7.44 -0.69 -5.78
C ILE A 5 -6.53 0.35 -5.15
N LEU A 6 -5.63 0.91 -5.95
CA LEU A 6 -4.80 2.01 -5.52
C LEU A 6 -5.66 3.27 -5.28
N HIS A 7 -5.89 3.60 -4.02
CA HIS A 7 -6.81 4.67 -3.62
C HIS A 7 -6.14 6.05 -3.66
N SER A 8 -4.90 6.17 -3.19
CA SER A 8 -4.16 7.43 -3.23
C SER A 8 -2.67 7.22 -3.05
N VAL A 9 -1.87 8.12 -3.60
CA VAL A 9 -0.41 8.18 -3.42
C VAL A 9 -0.02 9.59 -3.03
N SER A 10 0.86 9.73 -2.05
CA SER A 10 1.37 11.04 -1.60
C SER A 10 2.84 10.93 -1.20
N LEU A 11 3.62 11.98 -1.44
CA LEU A 11 5.00 12.06 -0.97
C LEU A 11 5.04 12.07 0.56
N TYR A 12 5.85 11.18 1.14
CA TYR A 12 6.07 11.03 2.57
C TYR A 12 7.50 11.42 2.93
N LEU A 13 7.63 12.44 3.79
CA LEU A 13 8.90 12.98 4.29
C LEU A 13 9.96 13.27 3.20
N GLY A 14 9.51 13.56 1.97
CA GLY A 14 10.37 13.90 0.85
C GLY A 14 11.18 12.75 0.24
N LYS A 15 11.01 11.51 0.71
CA LYS A 15 11.87 10.37 0.31
C LYS A 15 11.11 9.14 -0.14
N GLU A 16 9.90 8.93 0.38
CA GLU A 16 9.09 7.75 0.12
C GLU A 16 7.69 8.15 -0.35
N LEU A 17 6.93 7.19 -0.85
CA LEU A 17 5.53 7.36 -1.17
C LEU A 17 4.69 6.68 -0.10
N LEU A 18 3.78 7.43 0.51
CA LEU A 18 2.68 6.85 1.27
C LEU A 18 1.60 6.42 0.27
N VAL A 19 1.44 5.11 0.16
CA VAL A 19 0.47 4.45 -0.71
C VAL A 19 -0.71 3.99 0.13
N LYS A 20 -1.92 4.26 -0.33
CA LYS A 20 -3.15 3.74 0.27
C LYS A 20 -3.85 2.81 -0.70
N ILE A 21 -4.15 1.60 -0.26
CA ILE A 21 -4.76 0.53 -1.05
C ILE A 21 -6.09 0.18 -0.42
N ARG A 22 -7.17 0.24 -1.21
CA ARG A 22 -8.50 -0.22 -0.77
C ARG A 22 -8.65 -1.71 -1.08
N VAL A 23 -9.06 -2.49 -0.08
CA VAL A 23 -9.36 -3.92 -0.20
C VAL A 23 -10.68 -4.18 0.51
N GLY A 24 -11.76 -4.35 -0.27
CA GLY A 24 -13.13 -4.38 0.27
C GLY A 24 -13.43 -3.09 1.05
N ASP A 25 -13.73 -3.25 2.34
CA ASP A 25 -14.01 -2.15 3.28
C ASP A 25 -12.77 -1.64 4.02
N PHE A 26 -11.61 -2.28 3.81
CA PHE A 26 -10.37 -1.89 4.45
C PHE A 26 -9.57 -0.90 3.60
N LEU A 27 -8.85 0.01 4.28
CA LEU A 27 -7.87 0.89 3.67
C LEU A 27 -6.50 0.63 4.29
N ILE A 28 -5.64 -0.04 3.55
CA ILE A 28 -4.27 -0.35 3.94
C ILE A 28 -3.38 0.84 3.60
N LYS A 29 -2.49 1.23 4.50
CA LYS A 29 -1.46 2.24 4.26
C LYS A 29 -0.09 1.59 4.32
N THR A 30 0.75 1.87 3.34
CA THR A 30 2.12 1.36 3.29
C THR A 30 3.07 2.38 2.67
N LEU A 31 4.36 2.19 2.87
CA LEU A 31 5.40 2.99 2.24
C LEU A 31 5.95 2.25 1.02
N ALA A 32 6.29 3.00 -0.01
CA ALA A 32 6.93 2.50 -1.22
C ALA A 32 8.06 3.44 -1.65
N ALA A 33 9.01 2.91 -2.41
CA ALA A 33 10.09 3.71 -2.96
C ALA A 33 9.54 4.80 -3.89
N ASN A 34 10.08 6.01 -3.82
CA ASN A 34 9.70 7.14 -4.69
C ASN A 34 10.13 6.97 -6.16
N SER A 35 10.82 5.88 -6.50
CA SER A 35 11.10 5.49 -7.88
C SER A 35 9.97 4.69 -8.53
N GLN A 36 8.96 4.28 -7.76
CA GLN A 36 7.79 3.56 -8.27
C GLN A 36 6.78 4.53 -8.89
N ASN A 37 6.24 4.15 -10.06
CA ASN A 37 5.15 4.88 -10.70
C ASN A 37 3.83 4.19 -10.39
N PHE A 38 2.88 4.98 -9.89
CA PHE A 38 1.59 4.50 -9.43
C PHE A 38 0.47 5.31 -10.06
N ASN A 39 -0.57 4.64 -10.56
CA ASN A 39 -1.75 5.30 -11.12
C ASN A 39 -2.96 5.04 -10.21
N VAL A 40 -3.46 6.11 -9.59
CA VAL A 40 -4.65 6.02 -8.73
C VAL A 40 -5.85 5.48 -9.52
N GLY A 41 -6.57 4.53 -8.93
CA GLY A 41 -7.72 3.85 -9.53
C GLY A 41 -7.39 2.50 -10.19
N GLU A 42 -6.11 2.17 -10.40
CA GLU A 42 -5.70 0.87 -10.97
C GLU A 42 -5.67 -0.24 -9.91
N ASN A 43 -5.79 -1.49 -10.39
CA ASN A 43 -5.54 -2.67 -9.59
C ASN A 43 -4.06 -2.73 -9.21
N ILE A 44 -3.78 -3.08 -7.96
CA ILE A 44 -2.43 -3.27 -7.45
C ILE A 44 -2.34 -4.62 -6.73
N TYR A 45 -1.25 -5.33 -7.01
CA TYR A 45 -0.91 -6.57 -6.33
C TYR A 45 0.14 -6.30 -5.27
N PHE A 46 -0.12 -6.73 -4.04
CA PHE A 46 0.80 -6.55 -2.92
C PHE A 46 0.90 -7.83 -2.09
N LYS A 47 1.85 -7.87 -1.17
CA LYS A 47 1.95 -8.94 -0.18
C LYS A 47 2.37 -8.32 1.14
N PHE A 48 1.96 -8.94 2.23
CA PHE A 48 2.57 -8.71 3.51
C PHE A 48 3.82 -9.60 3.60
N ASP A 49 4.85 -9.09 4.26
CA ASP A 49 5.96 -9.94 4.66
C ASP A 49 5.47 -10.95 5.71
N GLU A 50 6.02 -12.17 5.71
CA GLU A 50 5.55 -13.26 6.57
C GLU A 50 5.65 -12.90 8.06
N GLU A 51 6.60 -12.04 8.41
CA GLU A 51 6.86 -11.55 9.77
C GLU A 51 6.05 -10.28 10.13
N ALA A 52 5.24 -9.75 9.22
CA ALA A 52 4.49 -8.51 9.45
C ALA A 52 3.23 -8.68 10.31
N PHE A 53 2.83 -9.93 10.59
CA PHE A 53 1.64 -10.24 11.37
C PHE A 53 1.99 -10.28 12.87
N LEU A 54 1.36 -9.39 13.63
CA LEU A 54 1.34 -9.45 15.08
C LEU A 54 -0.01 -10.01 15.54
N GLY A 55 0.01 -11.20 16.14
CA GLY A 55 -1.13 -11.70 16.91
C GLY A 55 -1.20 -10.94 18.23
N LEU A 56 -2.35 -10.32 18.51
CA LEU A 56 -2.63 -9.70 19.81
C LEU A 56 -3.49 -10.69 20.61
N GLU A 57 -3.08 -10.99 21.85
CA GLU A 57 -3.89 -11.69 22.85
C GLU A 57 -4.89 -10.76 23.54
#